data_AF-A0A2X1PGP1-F1
#
_entry.id   AF-A0A2X1PGP1-F1
#
_cell.length_a   1.000
_cell.length_b   1.000
_cell.length_c   1.000
_cell.angle_alpha   90.00
_cell.angle_beta   90.00
_cell.angle_gamma   90.00
#
_symmetry.space_group_name_H-M   'P 1'
#
loop_
_entity.id
_entity.type
_entity.pdbx_description
1 polymer ?
#
loop_
_entity_poly.entity_id
_entity_poly.type
_entity_poly.pdbx_seq_one_letter_code
_entity_poly.pdbx_strand_id
1 'polypeptide(L)'
;MQKTECLSGLKIQSKSTALSTPWYLAQPAKMEKQDVAIIGGGIASLCAAISLVKRGAKVTIYCEDDALALNASGNKQGAFYPQLSDDNALTVDFYLHAFSYGRQLLDWAIAQNIAFEHEFCGVALCAYNEKSAVKLAKISQLGLPSEIFQMLNVEQLSEKSGITT
;
A
#
# COMPACT_ATOMS: atom_id res chain seq x y z
N MET A 1 -2.17 -39.71 25.88
CA MET A 1 -1.36 -38.87 26.78
C MET A 1 -1.66 -37.42 26.44
N GLN A 2 -2.21 -36.65 27.39
CA GLN A 2 -2.58 -35.25 27.19
C GLN A 2 -1.54 -34.39 27.91
N LYS A 3 -0.93 -33.42 27.23
CA LYS A 3 0.13 -32.56 27.77
C LYS A 3 -0.52 -31.47 28.65
N THR A 4 -0.25 -31.49 29.95
CA THR A 4 -0.95 -30.70 30.99
C THR A 4 -0.17 -29.46 31.47
N GLU A 5 1.00 -29.18 30.92
CA GLU A 5 1.87 -28.10 31.40
C GLU A 5 1.97 -26.96 30.38
N CYS A 6 1.89 -25.73 30.89
CA CYS A 6 1.97 -24.48 30.17
C CYS A 6 2.89 -23.53 30.96
N LEU A 7 3.69 -22.72 30.25
CA LEU A 7 4.46 -21.64 30.84
C LEU A 7 3.78 -20.30 30.56
N SER A 8 3.65 -19.48 31.60
CA SER A 8 3.25 -18.08 31.50
C SER A 8 4.35 -17.19 32.10
N GLY A 9 4.54 -15.99 31.56
CA GLY A 9 5.49 -15.03 32.09
C GLY A 9 4.96 -13.60 32.01
N LEU A 10 5.43 -12.75 32.93
CA LEU A 10 5.20 -11.31 32.90
C LEU A 10 6.52 -10.61 32.61
N LYS A 11 6.51 -9.64 31.69
CA LYS A 11 7.66 -8.78 31.47
C LYS A 11 7.69 -7.68 32.54
N ILE A 12 8.42 -7.92 33.62
CA ILE A 12 8.50 -7.02 34.79
C ILE A 12 9.39 -5.79 34.51
N GLN A 13 10.34 -5.89 33.56
CA GLN A 13 11.26 -4.80 33.24
C GLN A 13 11.16 -4.37 31.77
N SER A 14 11.04 -3.07 31.54
CA SER A 14 11.20 -2.49 30.21
C SER A 14 12.68 -2.43 29.87
N LYS A 15 13.13 -3.27 28.93
CA LYS A 15 14.46 -3.14 28.34
C LYS A 15 14.48 -1.91 27.44
N SER A 16 15.37 -0.96 27.72
CA SER A 16 15.62 0.17 26.82
C SER A 16 16.03 -0.36 25.45
N THR A 17 15.34 0.08 24.40
CA THR A 17 15.69 -0.26 23.02
C THR A 17 16.92 0.57 22.68
N ALA A 18 18.10 -0.05 22.60
CA ALA A 18 19.27 0.62 22.09
C ALA A 18 18.97 1.09 20.65
N LEU A 19 19.03 2.40 20.40
CA LEU A 19 18.85 2.96 19.07
C LEU A 19 20.07 2.58 18.22
N SER A 20 19.92 1.58 17.35
CA SER A 20 21.00 1.15 16.44
C SER A 20 21.21 2.11 15.27
N THR A 21 20.25 3.01 15.01
CA THR A 21 20.24 3.96 13.89
C THR A 21 19.70 5.32 14.34
N PRO A 22 20.49 6.17 15.03
CA PRO A 22 20.00 7.42 15.61
C PRO A 22 19.53 8.47 14.57
N TRP A 23 19.99 8.39 13.32
CA TRP A 23 19.48 9.19 12.21
C TRP A 23 18.08 8.74 11.72
N TYR A 24 17.63 7.55 12.12
CA TYR A 24 16.30 7.01 11.83
C TYR A 24 15.50 6.87 13.13
N LEU A 25 15.05 8.01 13.64
CA LEU A 25 14.34 8.08 14.92
C LEU A 25 12.83 7.81 14.73
N ALA A 26 12.48 6.56 14.45
CA ALA A 26 11.09 6.11 14.43
C ALA A 26 10.53 6.02 15.85
N GLN A 27 10.09 7.15 16.42
CA GLN A 27 9.43 7.21 17.72
C GLN A 27 7.97 7.66 17.58
N PRO A 28 7.05 7.05 18.35
CA PRO A 28 5.67 7.50 18.37
C PRO A 28 5.61 8.92 18.94
N ALA A 29 4.79 9.76 18.31
CA ALA A 29 4.49 11.08 18.85
C ALA A 29 3.82 10.94 20.23
N LYS A 30 4.26 11.76 21.18
CA LYS A 30 3.59 11.92 22.48
C LYS A 30 2.78 13.21 22.41
N MET A 31 1.46 13.08 22.37
CA MET A 31 0.56 14.22 22.30
C MET A 31 -0.39 14.20 23.50
N GLU A 32 -0.53 15.33 24.20
CA GLU A 32 -1.49 15.47 25.31
C GLU A 32 -2.94 15.47 24.80
N LYS A 33 -3.16 16.06 23.62
CA LYS A 33 -4.44 16.05 22.89
C LYS A 33 -4.22 15.53 21.49
N GLN A 34 -5.09 14.65 21.03
CA GLN A 34 -5.06 14.14 19.67
C GLN A 34 -5.92 15.02 18.75
N ASP A 35 -5.56 16.30 18.62
CA ASP A 35 -6.19 17.24 17.68
C ASP A 35 -5.16 17.60 16.59
N VAL A 36 -5.42 17.17 15.36
CA VAL A 36 -4.44 17.17 14.26
C VAL A 36 -4.97 17.99 13.08
N ALA A 37 -4.19 18.98 12.65
CA ALA A 37 -4.40 19.69 11.39
C ALA A 37 -3.63 19.00 10.27
N ILE A 38 -4.31 18.71 9.16
CA ILE A 38 -3.71 18.20 7.92
C ILE A 38 -3.82 19.29 6.85
N ILE A 39 -2.70 19.65 6.24
CA ILE A 39 -2.66 20.59 5.12
C ILE A 39 -2.61 19.81 3.81
N GLY A 40 -3.57 20.07 2.92
CA GLY A 40 -3.75 19.40 1.64
C GLY A 40 -5.20 18.93 1.42
N GLY A 41 -5.46 18.30 0.28
CA GLY A 41 -6.80 17.79 -0.06
C GLY A 41 -6.78 16.57 -0.98
N GLY A 42 -5.63 15.90 -1.09
CA GLY A 42 -5.45 14.72 -1.94
C GLY A 42 -5.62 13.41 -1.18
N ILE A 43 -5.39 12.30 -1.90
CA ILE A 43 -5.54 10.94 -1.35
C ILE A 43 -4.65 10.69 -0.12
N ALA A 44 -3.44 11.25 -0.08
CA ALA A 44 -2.55 11.14 1.07
C ALA A 44 -3.15 11.77 2.34
N SER A 45 -3.75 12.96 2.21
CA SER A 45 -4.43 13.66 3.31
C SER A 45 -5.60 12.85 3.84
N LEU A 46 -6.40 12.26 2.95
CA LEU A 46 -7.55 11.43 3.33
C LEU A 46 -7.11 10.13 4.02
N CYS A 47 -6.11 9.42 3.48
CA CYS A 47 -5.57 8.21 4.10
C CYS A 47 -4.99 8.48 5.49
N ALA A 48 -4.26 9.58 5.66
CA ALA A 48 -3.75 10.02 6.96
C ALA A 48 -4.89 10.33 7.94
N ALA A 49 -5.91 11.07 7.49
CA ALA A 49 -7.09 11.39 8.30
C ALA A 49 -7.83 10.13 8.76
N ILE A 50 -8.10 9.18 7.87
CA ILE A 50 -8.75 7.90 8.21
C ILE A 50 -7.94 7.15 9.27
N SER A 51 -6.62 7.08 9.10
CA SER A 51 -5.73 6.40 10.05
C SER A 51 -5.76 7.05 11.44
N LEU A 52 -5.79 8.38 11.50
CA LEU A 52 -5.86 9.14 12.75
C LEU A 52 -7.24 9.02 13.43
N VAL A 53 -8.32 9.17 12.67
CA VAL A 53 -9.70 9.06 13.19
C VAL A 53 -9.97 7.66 13.74
N LYS A 54 -9.50 6.60 13.08
CA LYS A 54 -9.58 5.21 13.59
C LYS A 54 -8.87 5.01 14.94
N ARG A 55 -7.96 5.92 15.32
CA ARG A 55 -7.23 5.91 16.60
C ARG A 55 -7.82 6.89 17.63
N GLY A 56 -8.95 7.52 17.32
CA GLY A 56 -9.64 8.45 18.23
C GLY A 56 -9.17 9.89 18.14
N ALA A 57 -8.33 10.25 17.16
CA ALA A 57 -7.91 11.63 16.97
C ALA A 57 -9.03 12.47 16.34
N LYS A 58 -9.14 13.72 16.79
CA LYS A 58 -9.86 14.78 16.09
C LYS A 58 -8.96 15.29 14.96
N VAL A 59 -9.51 15.39 13.76
CA VAL A 59 -8.76 15.80 12.56
C VAL A 59 -9.47 16.95 11.88
N THR A 60 -8.71 17.97 11.48
CA THR A 60 -9.17 19.08 10.62
C THR A 60 -8.31 19.09 9.35
N ILE A 61 -8.95 19.11 8.18
CA ILE A 61 -8.25 19.18 6.88
C ILE A 61 -8.40 20.60 6.33
N TYR A 62 -7.29 21.22 5.97
CA TYR A 62 -7.23 22.50 5.29
C TYR A 62 -6.76 22.28 3.85
N CYS A 63 -7.65 22.55 2.89
CA CYS A 63 -7.36 22.49 1.47
C CYS A 63 -7.39 23.92 0.91
N GLU A 64 -6.43 24.26 0.06
CA GLU A 64 -6.37 25.56 -0.62
C GLU A 64 -7.46 25.69 -1.70
N ASP A 65 -7.82 24.57 -2.32
CA ASP A 65 -8.81 24.52 -3.41
C ASP A 65 -10.25 24.52 -2.86
N ASP A 66 -11.22 24.90 -3.71
CA ASP A 66 -12.65 24.94 -3.37
C ASP A 66 -13.25 23.55 -3.05
N ALA A 67 -12.58 22.47 -3.47
CA ALA A 67 -12.98 21.10 -3.21
C ALA A 67 -11.75 20.17 -3.11
N LEU A 68 -11.96 19.01 -2.49
CA LEU A 68 -10.94 17.97 -2.41
C LEU A 68 -10.64 17.37 -3.79
N ALA A 69 -9.45 16.79 -3.92
CA ALA A 69 -8.99 16.07 -5.12
C ALA A 69 -9.01 16.87 -6.43
N LEU A 70 -8.91 18.20 -6.41
CA LEU A 70 -8.86 19.03 -7.63
C LEU A 70 -7.49 19.05 -8.34
N ASN A 71 -6.47 18.44 -7.74
CA ASN A 71 -5.11 18.36 -8.27
C ASN A 71 -4.77 16.93 -8.74
N ALA A 72 -3.55 16.42 -8.52
CA ALA A 72 -3.09 15.12 -9.02
C ALA A 72 -3.95 13.90 -8.62
N SER A 73 -4.76 14.01 -7.56
CA SER A 73 -5.69 12.96 -7.12
C SER A 73 -7.05 12.97 -7.86
N GLY A 74 -7.31 13.94 -8.74
CA GLY A 74 -8.59 14.13 -9.44
C GLY A 74 -8.74 13.37 -10.74
N ASN A 75 -7.81 12.46 -11.06
CA ASN A 75 -7.91 11.65 -12.26
C ASN A 75 -9.16 10.76 -12.19
N LYS A 76 -9.91 10.69 -13.31
CA LYS A 76 -11.12 9.86 -13.42
C LYS A 76 -10.84 8.38 -13.18
N GLN A 77 -9.67 7.92 -13.61
CA GLN A 77 -9.23 6.53 -13.47
C GLN A 77 -7.72 6.50 -13.19
N GLY A 78 -7.30 5.55 -12.37
CA GLY A 78 -5.90 5.30 -12.05
C GLY A 78 -5.61 3.81 -12.03
N ALA A 79 -4.43 3.42 -12.51
CA ALA A 79 -3.98 2.03 -12.42
C ALA A 79 -3.46 1.72 -11.01
N PHE A 80 -3.90 0.59 -10.45
CA PHE A 80 -3.51 0.15 -9.11
C PHE A 80 -2.75 -1.18 -9.18
N TYR A 81 -1.43 -1.13 -9.04
CA TYR A 81 -0.52 -2.28 -9.07
C TYR A 81 0.76 -1.96 -8.27
N PRO A 82 1.50 -2.95 -7.75
CA PRO A 82 2.75 -2.70 -7.06
C PRO A 82 3.82 -2.24 -8.04
N GLN A 83 4.57 -1.20 -7.67
CA GLN A 83 5.75 -0.81 -8.45
C GLN A 83 6.89 -1.77 -8.16
N LEU A 84 7.01 -2.80 -9.00
CA LEU A 84 8.10 -3.75 -8.95
C LEU A 84 9.32 -3.20 -9.70
N SER A 85 10.49 -3.36 -9.10
CA SER A 85 11.79 -3.00 -9.67
C SER A 85 12.78 -4.15 -9.52
N ASP A 86 13.88 -4.06 -10.26
CA ASP A 86 14.94 -5.06 -10.33
C ASP A 86 16.22 -4.64 -9.58
N ASP A 87 16.19 -3.50 -8.89
CA ASP A 87 17.37 -2.80 -8.39
C ASP A 87 17.47 -2.74 -6.85
N ASN A 88 16.34 -2.80 -6.14
CA ASN A 88 16.32 -2.61 -4.68
C ASN A 88 15.24 -3.46 -4.00
N ALA A 89 15.67 -4.48 -3.26
CA ALA A 89 14.79 -5.35 -2.49
C ALA A 89 13.90 -4.58 -1.49
N LEU A 90 14.42 -3.55 -0.82
CA LEU A 90 13.62 -2.74 0.11
C LEU A 90 12.50 -1.98 -0.60
N THR A 91 12.73 -1.57 -1.84
CA THR A 91 11.71 -0.88 -2.65
C THR A 91 10.63 -1.87 -3.08
N VAL A 92 11.02 -3.07 -3.51
CA VAL A 92 10.09 -4.15 -3.85
C VAL A 92 9.22 -4.51 -2.64
N ASP A 93 9.84 -4.78 -1.48
CA ASP A 93 9.13 -5.13 -0.25
C ASP A 93 8.16 -4.01 0.16
N PHE A 94 8.61 -2.77 0.10
CA PHE A 94 7.76 -1.62 0.39
C PHE A 94 6.53 -1.58 -0.51
N TYR A 95 6.69 -1.70 -1.84
CA TYR A 95 5.56 -1.62 -2.77
C TYR A 95 4.64 -2.84 -2.72
N LEU A 96 5.15 -4.04 -2.41
CA LEU A 96 4.32 -5.22 -2.17
C LEU A 96 3.43 -5.03 -0.95
N HIS A 97 4.01 -4.53 0.15
CA HIS A 97 3.25 -4.22 1.35
C HIS A 97 2.28 -3.05 1.14
N ALA A 98 2.71 -1.98 0.45
CA ALA A 98 1.87 -0.83 0.16
C ALA A 98 0.68 -1.20 -0.74
N PHE A 99 0.89 -2.03 -1.77
CA PHE A 99 -0.18 -2.55 -2.62
C PHE A 99 -1.19 -3.37 -1.82
N SER A 100 -0.72 -4.31 -1.01
CA SER A 100 -1.58 -5.14 -0.17
C SER A 100 -2.37 -4.32 0.85
N TYR A 101 -1.72 -3.36 1.50
CA TYR A 101 -2.36 -2.45 2.46
C TYR A 101 -3.36 -1.50 1.79
N GLY A 102 -3.01 -0.97 0.61
CA GLY A 102 -3.91 -0.16 -0.19
C GLY A 102 -5.15 -0.95 -0.63
N ARG A 103 -4.98 -2.22 -1.03
CA ARG A 103 -6.10 -3.09 -1.38
C ARG A 103 -7.03 -3.31 -0.20
N GLN A 104 -6.49 -3.59 0.99
CA GLN A 104 -7.29 -3.72 2.22
C GLN A 104 -8.07 -2.44 2.56
N LEU A 105 -7.50 -1.25 2.31
CA LEU A 105 -8.21 0.01 2.52
C LEU A 105 -9.39 0.15 1.56
N LEU A 106 -9.21 -0.19 0.28
CA LEU A 106 -10.29 -0.13 -0.72
C LEU A 106 -11.37 -1.17 -0.43
N ASP A 107 -10.99 -2.41 -0.09
CA ASP A 107 -11.94 -3.46 0.30
C ASP A 107 -12.72 -3.05 1.57
N TRP A 108 -12.06 -2.41 2.54
CA TRP A 108 -12.73 -1.83 3.69
C TRP A 108 -13.74 -0.75 3.27
N ALA A 109 -13.37 0.16 2.37
CA ALA A 109 -14.27 1.21 1.89
C ALA A 109 -15.51 0.63 1.19
N ILE A 110 -15.32 -0.41 0.37
CA ILE A 110 -16.42 -1.17 -0.26
C ILE A 110 -17.31 -1.80 0.80
N ALA A 111 -16.73 -2.47 1.80
CA ALA A 111 -17.49 -3.09 2.89
C ALA A 111 -18.25 -2.07 3.77
N GLN A 112 -17.82 -0.80 3.78
CA GLN A 112 -18.54 0.30 4.42
C GLN A 112 -19.58 0.98 3.50
N ASN A 113 -19.82 0.45 2.30
CA ASN A 113 -20.70 1.04 1.29
C ASN A 113 -20.29 2.48 0.88
N ILE A 114 -19.00 2.80 0.94
CA ILE A 114 -18.47 4.06 0.40
C ILE A 114 -18.46 3.94 -1.12
N ALA A 115 -19.22 4.80 -1.79
CA ALA A 115 -19.34 4.78 -3.24
C ALA A 115 -18.10 5.39 -3.92
N PHE A 116 -17.49 4.62 -4.81
CA PHE A 116 -16.49 5.07 -5.78
C PHE A 116 -16.45 4.10 -6.97
N GLU A 117 -16.19 4.62 -8.17
CA GLU A 117 -16.01 3.80 -9.36
C GLU A 117 -14.72 2.99 -9.26
N HIS A 118 -14.81 1.67 -9.42
CA HIS A 118 -13.64 0.80 -9.40
C HIS A 118 -13.91 -0.51 -10.11
N GLU A 119 -12.85 -1.10 -10.62
CA GLU A 119 -12.81 -2.48 -11.07
C GLU A 119 -11.41 -3.04 -10.81
N PHE A 120 -11.34 -4.23 -10.22
CA PHE A 120 -10.07 -4.91 -9.98
C PHE A 120 -9.79 -5.94 -11.09
N CYS A 121 -9.74 -5.47 -12.34
CA CYS A 121 -9.58 -6.29 -13.55
C CYS A 121 -8.13 -6.72 -13.83
N GLY A 122 -7.17 -6.29 -13.00
CA GLY A 122 -5.75 -6.54 -13.20
C GLY A 122 -5.08 -5.47 -14.06
N VAL A 123 -3.74 -5.51 -14.12
CA VAL A 123 -2.94 -4.57 -14.91
C VAL A 123 -1.94 -5.35 -15.76
N ALA A 124 -1.99 -5.12 -17.07
CA ALA A 124 -1.03 -5.66 -18.01
C ALA A 124 0.15 -4.69 -18.19
N LEU A 125 1.38 -5.20 -18.04
CA LEU A 125 2.60 -4.47 -18.34
C LEU A 125 3.26 -5.08 -19.58
N CYS A 126 3.25 -4.37 -20.70
CA CYS A 126 3.78 -4.89 -21.95
C CYS A 126 5.29 -4.70 -22.07
N ALA A 127 5.98 -5.71 -22.59
CA ALA A 127 7.39 -5.66 -22.97
C ALA A 127 7.59 -4.97 -24.34
N TYR A 128 7.13 -3.72 -24.49
CA TYR A 128 7.07 -3.01 -25.78
C TYR A 128 8.46 -2.60 -26.33
N ASN A 129 9.53 -2.76 -25.55
CA ASN A 129 10.91 -2.59 -25.99
C ASN A 129 11.87 -3.45 -25.15
N GLU A 130 13.12 -3.54 -25.57
CA GLU A 130 14.15 -4.34 -24.89
C GLU A 130 14.30 -3.97 -23.40
N LYS A 131 14.26 -2.67 -23.07
CA LYS A 131 14.40 -2.19 -21.69
C LYS A 131 13.27 -2.72 -20.79
N SER A 132 12.03 -2.64 -21.25
CA SER A 132 10.86 -3.15 -20.54
C SER A 132 10.86 -4.68 -20.47
N ALA A 133 11.28 -5.36 -21.54
CA ALA A 133 11.41 -6.82 -21.57
C ALA A 133 12.42 -7.32 -20.53
N VAL A 134 13.62 -6.71 -20.48
CA VAL A 134 14.65 -7.03 -19.49
C VAL A 134 14.15 -6.78 -18.06
N LYS A 135 13.43 -5.66 -17.83
CA LYS A 135 12.86 -5.35 -16.52
C LYS A 135 11.86 -6.43 -16.07
N LEU A 136 10.92 -6.82 -16.94
CA LEU A 136 9.90 -7.83 -16.62
C LEU A 136 10.52 -9.22 -16.40
N ALA A 137 11.53 -9.58 -17.20
CA ALA A 137 12.28 -10.83 -17.01
C ALA A 137 12.97 -10.87 -15.65
N LYS A 138 13.55 -9.76 -15.18
CA LYS A 138 14.15 -9.69 -13.84
C LYS A 138 13.11 -9.75 -12.73
N ILE A 139 11.97 -9.06 -12.89
CA ILE A 139 10.85 -9.15 -11.94
C ILE A 139 10.37 -10.60 -11.79
N SER A 140 10.29 -11.37 -12.89
CA SER A 140 9.89 -12.78 -12.81
C SER A 140 10.83 -13.67 -11.98
N GLN A 141 12.10 -13.26 -11.80
CA GLN A 141 13.08 -13.98 -11.01
C GLN A 141 12.92 -13.75 -9.50
N LEU A 142 12.08 -12.78 -9.09
CA LEU A 142 11.77 -12.52 -7.68
C LEU A 142 10.97 -13.65 -7.02
N GLY A 143 10.41 -14.59 -7.80
CA GLY A 143 9.67 -15.73 -7.27
C GLY A 143 8.37 -15.36 -6.55
N LEU A 144 7.75 -14.24 -6.97
CA LEU A 144 6.50 -13.76 -6.37
C LEU A 144 5.33 -14.72 -6.68
N PRO A 145 4.32 -14.81 -5.79
CA PRO A 145 3.10 -15.56 -6.08
C PRO A 145 2.42 -15.07 -7.36
N SER A 146 1.79 -15.99 -8.10
CA SER A 146 1.11 -15.68 -9.36
C SER A 146 -0.05 -14.69 -9.21
N GLU A 147 -0.60 -14.57 -7.99
CA GLU A 147 -1.63 -13.59 -7.62
C GLU A 147 -1.11 -12.15 -7.62
N ILE A 148 0.22 -11.97 -7.52
CA ILE A 148 0.88 -10.66 -7.55
C ILE A 148 1.48 -10.37 -8.92
N PHE A 149 2.18 -11.35 -9.49
CA PHE A 149 2.85 -11.18 -10.78
C PHE A 149 2.93 -12.49 -11.54
N GLN A 150 2.54 -12.46 -12.82
CA GLN A 150 2.64 -13.59 -13.72
C GLN A 150 3.13 -13.10 -15.09
N MET A 151 4.14 -13.77 -15.65
CA MET A 151 4.52 -13.59 -17.04
C MET A 151 3.52 -14.29 -17.95
N LEU A 152 3.07 -13.59 -18.98
CA LEU A 152 2.16 -14.11 -20.00
C LEU A 152 2.78 -13.93 -21.38
N ASN A 153 2.54 -14.88 -22.28
CA ASN A 153 2.79 -14.67 -23.70
C ASN A 153 1.63 -13.88 -24.34
N VAL A 154 1.76 -13.60 -25.64
CA VAL A 154 0.79 -12.78 -26.40
C VAL A 154 -0.60 -13.42 -26.41
N GLU A 155 -0.66 -14.75 -26.59
CA GLU A 155 -1.90 -15.51 -26.64
C GLU A 155 -2.65 -15.45 -25.31
N GLN A 156 -1.94 -15.71 -24.20
CA GLN A 156 -2.49 -15.67 -22.84
C GLN A 156 -2.93 -14.26 -22.43
N LEU A 157 -2.16 -13.24 -22.82
CA LEU A 157 -2.50 -11.85 -22.53
C LEU A 157 -3.75 -11.42 -23.31
N SER A 158 -3.85 -11.82 -24.57
CA SER A 158 -5.02 -11.53 -25.40
C SER A 158 -6.28 -12.21 -24.86
N GLU A 159 -6.16 -13.47 -24.43
CA GLU A 159 -7.25 -14.22 -23.80
C GLU A 159 -7.72 -13.56 -22.50
N LYS A 160 -6.79 -13.14 -21.62
CA LYS A 160 -7.15 -12.51 -20.33
C LYS A 160 -7.67 -11.09 -20.47
N SER A 161 -7.12 -10.30 -21.38
CA SER A 161 -7.52 -8.89 -21.56
C SER A 161 -8.77 -8.74 -22.43
N GLY A 162 -9.11 -9.74 -23.23
CA GLY A 162 -10.16 -9.62 -24.25
C GLY A 162 -9.78 -8.72 -25.43
N ILE A 163 -8.49 -8.36 -25.55
CA ILE A 163 -7.95 -7.49 -26.59
C ILE A 163 -6.96 -8.30 -27.44
N THR A 164 -7.09 -8.25 -28.77
CA THR A 164 -6.08 -8.85 -29.65
C THR A 164 -4.79 -8.02 -29.57
N THR A 165 -3.73 -8.60 -29.02
CA THR A 165 -2.43 -7.92 -28.77
C THR A 165 -1.39 -8.28 -29.82
#